data_AF-A0AAE2JF25-F1
#
_entry.id   AF-A0AAE2JF25-F1
#
_cell.length_a   1.000
_cell.length_b   1.000
_cell.length_c   1.000
_cell.angle_alpha   90.00
_cell.angle_beta   90.00
_cell.angle_gamma   90.00
#
_symmetry.space_group_name_H-M   'P 1'
#
loop_
_entity.id
_entity.type
_entity.pdbx_description
1 polymer ?
#
loop_
_entity_poly.entity_id
_entity_poly.type
_entity_poly.pdbx_seq_one_letter_code
_entity_poly.pdbx_strand_id
1 'polypeptide(L)'
;MKCQNANNYAFYILAISSLFFSFLAHAHIEHTVIAYYDLNAGRNAHYQLILSPQHKDTALTLIPLEHNNQVPSVFEISTCLNRSTESSQQGELHFSDAKADNNDLRLSNFSSFIVEHNLHTWWIHLNPQQNLLFTQDVGGLLITAPSAFTFSTTSCQQN
;
A
#
# COMPACT_ATOMS: atom_id res chain seq x y z
N MET A 1 14.76 -63.67 -25.06
CA MET A 1 14.99 -62.33 -25.65
C MET A 1 14.33 -61.29 -24.76
N LYS A 2 15.06 -60.20 -24.51
CA LYS A 2 14.63 -58.98 -23.82
C LYS A 2 13.50 -58.30 -24.60
N CYS A 3 12.47 -57.82 -23.88
CA CYS A 3 11.86 -56.50 -24.02
C CYS A 3 10.87 -56.31 -22.85
N GLN A 4 11.36 -55.76 -21.74
CA GLN A 4 10.50 -55.30 -20.65
C GLN A 4 9.82 -54.00 -21.09
N ASN A 5 8.49 -54.02 -21.02
CA ASN A 5 7.60 -52.91 -21.36
C ASN A 5 7.97 -51.66 -20.55
N ALA A 6 8.24 -50.57 -21.24
CA ALA A 6 8.67 -49.32 -20.64
C ALA A 6 7.53 -48.73 -19.78
N ASN A 7 7.75 -48.82 -18.47
CA ASN A 7 7.58 -47.73 -17.51
C ASN A 7 6.28 -46.90 -17.60
N ASN A 8 5.24 -47.35 -16.89
CA ASN A 8 4.05 -46.54 -16.60
C ASN A 8 4.12 -45.87 -15.20
N TYR A 9 5.28 -45.91 -14.52
CA TYR A 9 5.47 -45.22 -13.22
C TYR A 9 5.67 -43.71 -13.38
N ALA A 10 6.11 -43.24 -14.55
CA ALA A 10 6.30 -41.81 -14.80
C ALA A 10 4.99 -41.00 -14.69
N PHE A 11 3.86 -41.60 -15.09
CA PHE A 11 2.55 -40.95 -15.03
C PHE A 11 2.04 -40.78 -13.59
N TYR A 12 2.31 -41.75 -12.71
CA TYR A 12 1.97 -41.65 -11.29
C TYR A 12 2.86 -40.64 -10.55
N ILE A 13 4.15 -40.54 -10.90
CA ILE A 13 5.05 -39.54 -10.32
C ILE A 13 4.63 -38.10 -10.72
N LEU A 14 4.21 -37.90 -11.98
CA LEU A 14 3.67 -36.62 -12.47
C LEU A 14 2.35 -36.23 -11.78
N ALA A 15 1.42 -37.17 -11.61
CA ALA A 15 0.16 -36.93 -10.90
C ALA A 15 0.39 -36.54 -9.42
N ILE A 16 1.34 -37.20 -8.75
CA ILE A 16 1.71 -36.89 -7.36
C ILE A 16 2.36 -35.50 -7.28
N SER A 17 3.24 -35.13 -8.21
CA SER A 17 3.83 -33.79 -8.25
C SER A 17 2.79 -32.68 -8.46
N SER A 18 1.74 -32.94 -9.25
CA SER A 18 0.66 -31.96 -9.50
C SER A 18 -0.23 -31.68 -8.26
N LEU A 19 -0.29 -32.62 -7.31
CA LEU A 19 -1.07 -32.49 -6.08
C LEU A 19 -0.36 -31.64 -5.01
N PHE A 20 0.97 -31.49 -5.09
CA PHE A 20 1.77 -30.79 -4.07
C PHE A 20 2.12 -29.33 -4.40
N PHE A 21 1.86 -28.84 -5.62
CA PHE A 21 2.17 -27.45 -6.01
C PHE A 21 1.02 -26.43 -5.85
N SER A 22 -0.15 -26.85 -5.33
CA SER A 22 -1.29 -25.95 -5.10
C SER A 22 -1.13 -25.03 -3.88
N PHE A 23 -0.02 -25.14 -3.15
CA PHE A 23 0.30 -24.20 -2.08
C PHE A 23 1.35 -23.21 -2.57
N LEU A 24 0.98 -22.40 -3.56
CA LEU A 24 1.48 -21.02 -3.57
C LEU A 24 0.91 -20.40 -2.29
N ALA A 25 1.70 -20.49 -1.22
CA ALA A 25 1.47 -19.74 0.00
C ALA A 25 1.29 -18.28 -0.46
N HIS A 26 0.03 -17.84 -0.49
CA HIS A 26 -0.26 -16.43 -0.66
C HIS A 26 0.30 -15.81 0.61
N ALA A 27 1.50 -15.23 0.51
CA ALA A 27 2.11 -14.51 1.61
C ALA A 27 1.19 -13.33 1.91
N HIS A 28 0.30 -13.53 2.88
CA HIS A 28 -0.62 -12.52 3.34
C HIS A 28 0.19 -11.55 4.19
N ILE A 29 0.25 -10.28 3.79
CA ILE A 29 0.89 -9.24 4.59
C ILE A 29 -0.02 -8.99 5.79
N GLU A 30 0.33 -9.52 6.96
CA GLU A 30 -0.43 -9.29 8.20
C GLU A 30 -0.22 -7.86 8.71
N HIS A 31 1.03 -7.36 8.63
CA HIS A 31 1.40 -6.04 9.13
C HIS A 31 2.39 -5.34 8.20
N THR A 32 2.16 -4.04 7.97
CA THR A 32 3.14 -3.15 7.32
C THR A 32 3.73 -2.23 8.38
N VAL A 33 5.05 -2.06 8.38
CA VAL A 33 5.75 -1.17 9.31
C VAL A 33 6.47 -0.08 8.52
N ILE A 34 6.26 1.17 8.91
CA ILE A 34 7.06 2.32 8.47
C ILE A 34 8.19 2.52 9.48
N ALA A 35 9.42 2.54 8.97
CA ALA A 35 10.60 2.85 9.75
C ALA A 35 11.14 4.22 9.36
N TYR A 36 11.19 5.14 10.32
CA TYR A 36 11.82 6.44 10.19
C TYR A 36 13.21 6.40 10.84
N TYR A 37 14.21 6.93 10.14
CA TYR A 37 15.57 7.07 10.65
C TYR A 37 16.09 8.48 10.39
N ASP A 38 16.38 9.19 11.47
CA ASP A 38 17.17 10.42 11.44
C ASP A 38 18.63 10.07 11.72
N LEU A 39 19.41 9.95 10.64
CA LEU A 39 20.82 9.60 10.71
C LEU A 39 21.68 10.70 11.36
N ASN A 40 21.22 11.95 11.35
CA ASN A 40 21.96 13.07 11.93
C ASN A 40 21.79 13.10 13.46
N ALA A 41 20.56 12.92 13.94
CA ALA A 41 20.24 12.93 15.37
C ALA A 41 20.39 11.55 16.03
N GLY A 42 20.62 10.48 15.26
CA GLY A 42 20.65 9.11 15.76
C GLY A 42 19.31 8.64 16.32
N ARG A 43 18.19 9.18 15.81
CA ARG A 43 16.84 8.86 16.27
C ARG A 43 16.16 7.93 15.27
N ASN A 44 15.36 7.01 15.77
CA ASN A 44 14.47 6.21 14.95
C ASN A 44 13.04 6.29 15.50
N ALA A 45 12.09 5.90 14.66
CA ALA A 45 10.71 5.68 15.04
C ALA A 45 10.14 4.57 14.16
N HIS A 46 9.44 3.59 14.74
CA HIS A 46 8.70 2.57 14.00
C HIS A 46 7.20 2.71 14.22
N TYR A 47 6.44 2.66 13.12
CA TYR A 47 4.99 2.74 13.14
C TYR A 47 4.40 1.55 12.42
N GLN A 48 3.45 0.87 13.05
CA GLN A 48 2.55 -0.01 12.32
C GLN A 48 1.60 0.85 11.48
N LEU A 49 1.54 0.56 10.18
CA LEU A 49 0.62 1.17 9.25
C LEU A 49 -0.60 0.27 9.06
N ILE A 50 -1.78 0.85 9.21
CA ILE A 50 -3.07 0.22 8.93
C ILE A 50 -3.83 1.11 7.96
N LEU A 51 -4.30 0.51 6.86
CA LEU A 51 -5.23 1.15 5.94
C LEU A 51 -6.60 0.53 6.10
N SER A 52 -7.58 1.36 6.46
CA SER A 52 -8.95 0.95 6.71
C SER A 52 -9.88 1.71 5.76
N PRO A 53 -10.48 1.03 4.78
CA PRO A 53 -11.51 1.62 3.93
C PRO A 53 -12.67 2.13 4.80
N GLN A 54 -13.00 3.41 4.66
CA GLN A 54 -14.19 4.04 5.21
C GLN A 54 -15.13 4.42 4.06
N HIS A 55 -16.39 4.74 4.34
CA HIS A 55 -17.44 4.82 3.30
C HIS A 55 -17.03 5.55 2.01
N LYS A 56 -16.44 6.76 2.12
CA LYS A 56 -15.94 7.55 0.98
C LYS A 56 -14.42 7.75 0.99
N ASP A 57 -13.79 7.55 2.14
CA ASP A 57 -12.37 7.85 2.37
C ASP A 57 -11.64 6.60 2.87
N THR A 58 -10.32 6.64 2.91
CA THR A 58 -9.50 5.58 3.52
C THR A 58 -8.78 6.18 4.72
N ALA A 59 -8.90 5.56 5.89
CA ALA A 59 -8.12 5.95 7.05
C ALA A 59 -6.75 5.27 7.00
N LEU A 60 -5.70 6.07 6.99
CA LEU A 60 -4.32 5.66 7.26
C LEU A 60 -4.04 5.90 8.74
N THR A 61 -3.87 4.82 9.48
CA THR A 61 -3.55 4.86 10.91
C THR A 61 -2.10 4.46 11.12
N LEU A 62 -1.34 5.30 11.84
CA LEU A 62 0.01 5.02 12.29
C LEU A 62 0.01 4.80 13.80
N ILE A 63 0.36 3.59 14.21
CA ILE A 63 0.47 3.19 15.62
C ILE A 63 1.96 3.09 15.96
N PRO A 64 2.49 3.91 16.87
CA PRO A 64 3.87 3.80 17.29
C PRO A 64 4.15 2.45 17.99
N LEU A 65 5.29 1.84 17.67
CA LEU A 65 5.66 0.51 18.20
C LEU A 65 6.58 0.55 19.43
N GLU A 66 7.23 1.68 19.69
CA GLU A 66 8.30 1.77 20.68
C GLU A 66 7.80 1.97 22.12
N HIS A 67 6.56 2.42 22.30
CA HIS A 67 6.02 2.74 23.63
C HIS A 67 4.57 2.26 23.78
N ASN A 68 4.34 1.41 24.78
CA ASN A 68 2.99 1.03 25.19
C ASN A 68 2.24 2.28 25.68
N ASN A 69 1.09 2.59 25.06
CA ASN A 69 0.18 3.73 25.34
C ASN A 69 0.36 5.01 24.51
N GLN A 70 1.03 4.98 23.36
CA GLN A 70 1.00 6.13 22.45
C GLN A 70 -0.30 6.22 21.66
N VAL A 71 -0.76 7.45 21.43
CA VAL A 71 -2.02 7.72 20.72
C VAL A 71 -1.77 7.49 19.22
N PRO A 72 -2.60 6.68 18.54
CA PRO A 72 -2.48 6.52 17.10
C PRO A 72 -2.70 7.85 16.37
N SER A 73 -1.93 8.08 15.31
CA SER A 73 -2.20 9.16 14.38
C SER A 73 -3.05 8.65 13.22
N VAL A 74 -4.10 9.38 12.86
CA VAL A 74 -5.05 8.98 11.81
C VAL A 74 -5.11 10.07 10.75
N PHE A 75 -4.97 9.66 9.50
CA PHE A 75 -5.04 10.52 8.32
C PHE A 75 -6.15 10.00 7.41
N GLU A 76 -7.09 10.84 7.03
CA GLU A 76 -8.15 10.48 6.10
C GLU A 76 -7.71 10.84 4.69
N ILE A 77 -7.81 9.85 3.79
CA ILE A 77 -7.39 9.96 2.40
C ILE A 77 -8.62 9.79 1.54
N SER A 78 -9.05 10.86 0.90
CA SER A 78 -10.04 10.79 -0.16
C SER A 78 -9.35 10.39 -1.46
N THR A 79 -9.93 9.42 -2.16
CA THR A 79 -9.40 8.95 -3.44
C THR A 79 -10.47 9.01 -4.52
N CYS A 80 -10.11 9.57 -5.67
CA CYS A 80 -10.94 9.52 -6.87
C CYS A 80 -10.17 8.85 -8.01
N LEU A 81 -10.86 8.04 -8.82
CA LEU A 81 -10.30 7.36 -9.98
C LEU A 81 -11.25 7.50 -11.18
N ASN A 82 -10.71 7.92 -12.32
CA ASN A 82 -11.35 7.94 -13.64
C ASN A 82 -10.57 7.07 -14.63
N ARG A 83 -10.89 5.77 -14.62
CA ARG A 83 -10.24 4.73 -15.46
C ARG A 83 -10.48 4.88 -16.97
N SER A 84 -11.40 5.75 -17.39
CA SER A 84 -11.79 5.94 -18.79
C SER A 84 -11.14 7.16 -19.46
N THR A 85 -10.17 7.81 -18.81
CA THR A 85 -9.53 9.01 -19.35
C THR A 85 -8.31 8.61 -20.18
N GLU A 86 -8.13 9.25 -21.35
CA GLU A 86 -6.89 9.16 -22.14
C GLU A 86 -5.72 9.92 -21.47
N SER A 87 -5.98 10.57 -20.33
CA SER A 87 -4.99 11.25 -19.51
C SER A 87 -4.06 10.26 -18.80
N SER A 88 -2.78 10.63 -18.68
CA SER A 88 -1.83 9.92 -17.83
C SER A 88 -2.21 9.99 -16.34
N GLN A 89 -2.85 11.09 -15.92
CA GLN A 89 -3.42 11.21 -14.58
C GLN A 89 -4.82 10.61 -14.60
N GLN A 90 -4.96 9.41 -14.03
CA GLN A 90 -6.21 8.65 -14.00
C GLN A 90 -6.92 8.73 -12.67
N GLY A 91 -6.31 9.39 -11.68
CA GLY A 91 -6.90 9.59 -10.38
C GLY A 91 -6.01 10.42 -9.49
N GLU A 92 -6.54 10.70 -8.32
CA GLU A 92 -5.92 11.56 -7.34
C GLU A 92 -6.26 11.07 -5.93
N LEU A 93 -5.27 11.12 -5.06
CA LEU A 93 -5.41 10.95 -3.63
C LEU A 93 -5.09 12.29 -2.98
N HIS A 94 -5.92 12.72 -2.04
CA HIS A 94 -5.63 13.88 -1.22
C HIS A 94 -5.98 13.58 0.23
N PHE A 95 -5.29 14.24 1.15
CA PHE A 95 -5.65 14.17 2.56
C PHE A 95 -6.87 15.07 2.81
N SER A 96 -7.94 14.50 3.37
CA SER A 96 -9.17 15.21 3.70
C SER A 96 -9.22 15.65 5.17
N ASP A 97 -8.61 14.87 6.05
CA ASP A 97 -8.46 15.19 7.47
C ASP A 97 -7.15 14.58 8.00
N ALA A 98 -6.62 15.17 9.07
CA ALA A 98 -5.38 14.73 9.68
C ALA A 98 -5.40 14.96 11.19
N LYS A 99 -5.27 13.88 11.95
CA LYS A 99 -5.26 13.86 13.41
C LYS A 99 -4.01 13.13 13.91
N ALA A 100 -2.94 13.88 14.09
CA ALA A 100 -1.69 13.34 14.65
C ALA A 100 -1.60 13.53 16.17
N ASP A 101 -0.84 12.63 16.83
CA ASP A 101 -0.45 12.82 18.23
C ASP A 101 0.50 14.01 18.35
N ASN A 102 0.11 15.04 19.11
CA ASN A 102 0.93 16.23 19.33
C ASN A 102 2.25 15.93 20.07
N ASN A 103 2.35 14.80 20.77
CA ASN A 103 3.59 14.36 21.41
C ASN A 103 4.57 13.75 20.41
N ASP A 104 4.09 13.26 19.26
CA ASP A 104 4.95 12.83 18.17
C ASP A 104 5.17 13.98 17.18
N LEU A 105 6.23 14.76 17.44
CA LEU A 105 6.59 15.91 16.61
C LEU A 105 6.78 15.57 15.12
N ARG A 106 7.10 14.32 14.76
CA ARG A 106 7.28 13.93 13.35
C ARG A 106 5.93 13.85 12.66
N LEU A 107 4.98 13.14 13.28
CA LEU A 107 3.64 12.95 12.73
C LEU A 107 2.81 14.23 12.82
N SER A 108 2.98 15.04 13.87
CA SER A 108 2.31 16.35 13.97
C SER A 108 2.83 17.37 12.96
N ASN A 109 4.14 17.41 12.71
CA ASN A 109 4.71 18.24 11.64
C ASN A 109 4.25 17.76 10.26
N PHE A 110 4.22 16.44 10.03
CA PHE A 110 3.68 15.88 8.79
C PHE A 110 2.21 16.24 8.59
N SER A 111 1.39 16.11 9.64
CA SER A 111 -0.02 16.52 9.65
C SER A 111 -0.21 18.00 9.31
N SER A 112 0.67 18.86 9.83
CA SER A 112 0.61 20.30 9.53
C SER A 112 0.97 20.56 8.06
N PHE A 113 2.04 19.93 7.58
CA PHE A 113 2.51 20.05 6.20
C PHE A 113 1.45 19.65 5.18
N ILE A 114 0.79 18.50 5.36
CA ILE A 114 -0.22 18.03 4.38
C ILE A 114 -1.42 18.98 4.29
N VAL A 115 -1.83 19.59 5.40
CA VAL A 115 -2.93 20.55 5.46
C VAL A 115 -2.53 21.88 4.84
N GLU A 116 -1.35 22.41 5.22
CA GLU A 116 -0.86 23.69 4.72
C GLU A 116 -0.59 23.69 3.21
N HIS A 117 -0.11 22.57 2.68
CA HIS A 117 0.27 22.45 1.28
C HIS A 117 -0.79 21.77 0.40
N ASN A 118 -1.92 21.32 0.98
CA ASN A 118 -2.95 20.56 0.27
C ASN A 118 -2.33 19.43 -0.56
N LEU A 119 -1.54 18.58 0.11
CA LEU A 119 -0.72 17.57 -0.55
C LEU A 119 -1.59 16.59 -1.33
N HIS A 120 -1.31 16.46 -2.62
CA HIS A 120 -2.03 15.57 -3.52
C HIS A 120 -1.07 14.61 -4.23
N THR A 121 -1.55 13.39 -4.46
CA THR A 121 -0.80 12.33 -5.12
C THR A 121 -1.57 11.84 -6.32
N TRP A 122 -0.95 11.88 -7.49
CA TRP A 122 -1.55 11.35 -8.71
C TRP A 122 -1.47 9.84 -8.74
N TRP A 123 -2.58 9.24 -9.16
CA TRP A 123 -2.65 7.83 -9.49
C TRP A 123 -2.48 7.66 -11.00
N ILE A 124 -1.43 6.96 -11.39
CA ILE A 124 -1.07 6.70 -12.79
C ILE A 124 -1.00 5.18 -12.98
N HIS A 125 -1.90 4.61 -13.76
CA HIS A 125 -1.76 3.20 -14.15
C HIS A 125 -0.62 3.06 -15.16
N LEU A 126 0.32 2.15 -14.90
CA LEU A 126 1.41 1.86 -15.82
C LEU A 126 1.07 0.65 -16.69
N ASN A 127 0.65 -0.44 -16.04
CA ASN A 127 0.32 -1.71 -16.68
C ASN A 127 -0.51 -2.59 -15.70
N PRO A 128 -1.05 -3.74 -16.13
CA PRO A 128 -1.91 -4.58 -15.28
C PRO A 128 -1.31 -5.01 -13.93
N GLN A 129 0.00 -4.91 -13.75
CA GLN A 129 0.71 -5.31 -12.53
C GLN A 129 1.20 -4.12 -11.70
N GLN A 130 1.12 -2.88 -12.21
CA GLN A 130 1.79 -1.73 -11.61
C GLN A 130 0.98 -0.44 -11.74
N ASN A 131 0.89 0.29 -10.63
CA ASN A 131 0.50 1.69 -10.57
C ASN A 131 1.67 2.52 -10.05
N LEU A 132 1.73 3.75 -10.52
CA LEU A 132 2.61 4.81 -10.03
C LEU A 132 1.77 5.78 -9.20
N LEU A 133 2.18 5.98 -7.95
CA LEU A 133 1.75 7.05 -7.09
C LEU A 133 2.81 8.15 -7.13
N PHE A 134 2.44 9.33 -7.62
CA PHE A 134 3.35 10.44 -7.80
C PHE A 134 2.88 11.68 -7.02
N THR A 135 3.71 12.17 -6.11
CA THR A 135 3.41 13.32 -5.26
C THR A 135 4.35 14.47 -5.67
N GLN A 136 3.86 15.36 -6.54
CA GLN A 136 4.70 16.38 -7.17
C GLN A 136 5.35 17.33 -6.16
N ASP A 137 4.60 17.76 -5.14
CA ASP A 137 5.04 18.79 -4.17
C ASP A 137 6.28 18.38 -3.37
N VAL A 138 6.48 17.07 -3.17
CA VAL A 138 7.61 16.52 -2.42
C VAL A 138 8.54 15.67 -3.30
N GLY A 139 8.30 15.65 -4.63
CA GLY A 139 9.02 14.78 -5.56
C GLY A 139 8.90 13.29 -5.23
N GLY A 140 7.81 12.89 -4.58
CA GLY A 140 7.58 11.53 -4.10
C GLY A 140 7.16 10.60 -5.24
N LEU A 141 7.77 9.41 -5.31
CA LEU A 141 7.47 8.41 -6.33
C LEU A 141 7.39 7.02 -5.70
N LEU A 142 6.26 6.34 -5.90
CA LEU A 142 6.05 4.96 -5.44
C LEU A 142 5.42 4.12 -6.55
N ILE A 143 6.11 3.05 -6.96
CA ILE A 143 5.55 2.03 -7.86
C ILE A 143 5.04 0.89 -7.00
N THR A 144 3.78 0.53 -7.21
CA THR A 144 3.09 -0.44 -6.37
C THR A 144 2.21 -1.37 -7.19
N ALA A 145 2.03 -2.60 -6.71
CA ALA A 145 1.05 -3.52 -7.28
C ALA A 145 -0.37 -2.97 -7.04
N PRO A 146 -1.35 -3.22 -7.93
CA PRO A 146 -2.74 -2.79 -7.76
C PRO A 146 -3.39 -3.27 -6.46
N SER A 147 -2.93 -4.38 -5.90
CA SER A 147 -3.44 -4.98 -4.66
C SER A 147 -2.65 -4.60 -3.41
N ALA A 148 -1.60 -3.77 -3.51
CA ALA A 148 -0.77 -3.43 -2.36
C ALA A 148 -1.51 -2.61 -1.31
N PHE A 149 -2.46 -1.78 -1.76
CA PHE A 149 -3.28 -0.94 -0.90
C PHE A 149 -4.73 -0.99 -1.35
N THR A 150 -5.64 -1.16 -0.40
CA THR A 150 -7.08 -1.11 -0.64
C THR A 150 -7.58 0.26 -0.25
N PHE A 151 -7.86 1.11 -1.24
CA PHE A 151 -8.47 2.42 -1.03
C PHE A 151 -9.97 2.37 -1.31
N SER A 152 -10.75 3.06 -0.49
CA SER A 152 -12.10 3.51 -0.88
C SER A 152 -11.95 4.53 -2.00
N THR A 153 -12.63 4.30 -3.13
CA THR A 153 -12.50 5.15 -4.31
C THR A 153 -13.86 5.61 -4.82
N THR A 154 -13.90 6.82 -5.34
CA THR A 154 -15.07 7.40 -6.03
C THR A 154 -14.69 7.81 -7.46
N SER A 155 -15.66 8.15 -8.30
CA SER A 155 -15.38 8.79 -9.60
C SER A 155 -14.91 10.23 -9.38
N CYS A 156 -13.86 10.68 -10.07
CA CYS A 156 -13.50 12.09 -10.00
C CYS A 156 -14.60 12.91 -10.69
N GLN A 157 -15.23 13.83 -9.95
CA GLN A 157 -16.23 14.72 -10.53
C GLN A 157 -15.54 15.65 -11.54
N GLN A 158 -16.09 15.75 -12.75
CA GLN A 158 -15.77 16.84 -13.66
C GLN A 158 -16.48 18.07 -13.11
N ASN A 159 -15.75 19.00 -12.51
CA ASN A 159 -16.25 20.35 -12.26
C ASN A 159 -16.45 21.10 -13.59
#